data_AF-K6XFR1-F1
#
_entry.id   AF-K6XFR1-F1
#
_cell.length_a   1.000
_cell.length_b   1.000
_cell.length_c   1.000
_cell.angle_alpha   90.00
_cell.angle_beta   90.00
_cell.angle_gamma   90.00
#
_symmetry.space_group_name_H-M   'P 1'
#
loop_
_entity.id
_entity.type
_entity.pdbx_description
1 polymer ?
#
loop_
_entity_poly.entity_id
_entity_poly.type
_entity_poly.pdbx_seq_one_letter_code
_entity_poly.pdbx_strand_id
1 'polypeptide(L)'
;MEMNKLFHTDFTRLANKELLADCEQEFQIQMHKNDGEIFIWSKATFRNVYLDAPSPDAQAILQYFADCGCPIAALKLGKSLYPYDDISWPIRSYELSFRYLFGAFECLLNLKHDTRVAPIIRRFEHTNTFQKIALIASQFIDEQCISKQICPEILSYVNQHIRMPRTPQ
;
A
#
# COMPACT_ATOMS: atom_id res chain seq x y z
N MET A 1 -2.13 9.66 -30.26
CA MET A 1 -2.16 8.87 -29.02
C MET A 1 -1.72 9.82 -27.91
N GLU A 2 -2.69 10.51 -27.31
CA GLU A 2 -2.42 11.52 -26.29
C GLU A 2 -1.83 10.85 -25.05
N MET A 3 -0.66 11.31 -24.61
CA MET A 3 -0.14 11.01 -23.29
C MET A 3 -1.18 11.42 -22.25
N ASN A 4 -1.78 10.43 -21.58
CA ASN A 4 -2.54 10.65 -20.36
C ASN A 4 -1.68 11.49 -19.41
N LYS A 5 -2.01 12.77 -19.24
CA LYS A 5 -1.49 13.59 -18.14
C LYS A 5 -1.94 12.90 -16.85
N LEU A 6 -1.00 12.21 -16.20
CA LEU A 6 -1.21 11.59 -14.91
C LEU A 6 -1.40 12.73 -13.90
N PHE A 7 -2.65 13.08 -13.58
CA PHE A 7 -2.92 13.94 -12.45
C PHE A 7 -2.53 13.15 -11.19
N HIS A 8 -1.37 13.45 -10.61
CA HIS A 8 -1.02 12.98 -9.28
C HIS A 8 -1.93 13.70 -8.28
N THR A 9 -2.81 12.96 -7.62
CA THR A 9 -3.68 13.49 -6.59
C THR A 9 -2.92 13.51 -5.28
N ASP A 10 -2.65 14.70 -4.75
CA ASP A 10 -1.87 14.94 -3.53
C ASP A 10 -2.80 15.04 -2.29
N PHE A 11 -2.87 13.96 -1.52
CA PHE A 11 -3.52 13.81 -0.22
C PHE A 11 -2.65 14.30 0.94
N THR A 12 -1.36 14.58 0.75
CA THR A 12 -0.51 15.10 1.84
C THR A 12 -1.04 16.44 2.35
N ARG A 13 -1.76 17.18 1.50
CA ARG A 13 -2.49 18.41 1.83
C ARG A 13 -3.60 18.25 2.87
N LEU A 14 -4.00 17.02 3.20
CA LEU A 14 -4.96 16.74 4.26
C LEU A 14 -4.32 16.80 5.66
N ALA A 15 -3.01 16.53 5.74
CA ALA A 15 -2.26 16.55 6.98
C ALA A 15 -1.80 17.97 7.32
N ASN A 16 -1.66 18.26 8.61
CA ASN A 16 -1.01 19.48 9.06
C ASN A 16 0.51 19.41 8.78
N LYS A 17 1.16 20.58 8.81
CA LYS A 17 2.61 20.69 8.50
C LYS A 17 3.49 19.95 9.50
N GLU A 18 3.08 19.85 10.77
CA GLU A 18 3.85 19.17 11.82
C GLU A 18 3.91 17.67 11.54
N LEU A 19 2.78 17.06 11.16
CA LEU A 19 2.70 15.65 10.82
C LEU A 19 3.52 15.31 9.57
N LEU A 20 3.54 16.18 8.56
CA LEU A 20 4.40 16.00 7.38
C LEU A 20 5.89 16.16 7.72
N ALA A 21 6.23 17.11 8.59
CA ALA A 21 7.61 17.25 9.09
C ALA A 21 8.06 16.02 9.89
N ASP A 22 7.15 15.43 10.68
CA ASP A 22 7.39 14.16 11.36
C ASP A 22 7.62 13.01 10.36
N CYS A 23 6.83 12.94 9.28
CA CYS A 23 7.01 11.91 8.25
C CYS A 23 8.37 12.04 7.56
N GLU A 24 8.76 13.26 7.19
CA GLU A 24 10.08 13.56 6.62
C GLU A 24 11.19 13.19 7.59
N GLN A 25 11.08 13.58 8.86
CA GLN A 25 12.08 13.26 9.87
C GLN A 25 12.26 11.74 10.01
N GLU A 26 11.18 10.98 10.10
CA GLU A 26 11.26 9.52 10.20
C GLU A 26 11.82 8.90 8.93
N PHE A 27 11.40 9.36 7.75
CA PHE A 27 11.95 8.93 6.47
C PHE A 27 13.47 9.12 6.45
N GLN A 28 13.95 10.33 6.77
CA GLN A 28 15.39 10.62 6.81
C GLN A 28 16.12 9.72 7.81
N ILE A 29 15.58 9.50 9.02
CA ILE A 29 16.16 8.58 10.01
C ILE A 29 16.32 7.16 9.45
N GLN A 30 15.30 6.65 8.75
CA GLN A 30 15.35 5.31 8.16
C GLN A 30 16.30 5.23 6.98
N MET A 31 16.35 6.26 6.13
CA MET A 31 17.30 6.33 5.02
C MET A 31 18.75 6.35 5.53
N HIS A 32 19.05 7.12 6.58
CA HIS A 32 20.39 7.14 7.18
C HIS A 32 20.79 5.80 7.79
N LYS A 33 19.83 5.02 8.32
CA LYS A 33 20.09 3.68 8.88
C LYS A 33 20.33 2.61 7.82
N ASN A 34 19.83 2.83 6.61
CA ASN A 34 19.89 1.87 5.50
C ASN A 34 20.71 2.41 4.31
N ASP A 35 21.69 3.29 4.58
CA ASP A 35 22.61 3.87 3.60
C ASP A 35 21.93 4.47 2.36
N GLY A 36 20.72 5.01 2.52
CA GLY A 36 19.99 5.63 1.40
C GLY A 36 19.26 4.64 0.49
N GLU A 37 19.19 3.35 0.82
CA GLU A 37 18.70 2.34 -0.13
C GLU A 37 17.23 1.97 0.02
N ILE A 38 16.74 1.83 1.27
CA ILE A 38 15.41 1.25 1.50
C ILE A 38 14.67 1.96 2.63
N PHE A 39 13.40 2.28 2.35
CA PHE A 39 12.43 2.69 3.34
C PHE A 39 11.25 1.71 3.40
N ILE A 40 11.04 1.10 4.57
CA ILE A 40 9.87 0.24 4.83
C ILE A 40 9.24 0.64 6.16
N TRP A 41 7.95 0.94 6.12
CA TRP A 41 7.12 1.17 7.30
C TRP A 41 6.05 0.08 7.43
N SER A 42 6.23 -0.84 8.38
CA SER A 42 5.29 -1.95 8.61
C SER A 42 4.43 -1.79 9.86
N LYS A 43 4.65 -0.74 10.66
CA LYS A 43 3.89 -0.52 11.90
C LYS A 43 2.47 -0.07 11.57
N ALA A 44 1.52 -0.46 12.42
CA ALA A 44 0.13 -0.08 12.27
C ALA A 44 -0.14 1.39 12.66
N THR A 45 0.78 2.02 13.39
CA THR A 45 0.66 3.41 13.86
C THR A 45 1.83 4.28 13.42
N PHE A 46 1.59 5.58 13.30
CA PHE A 46 2.60 6.63 13.18
C PHE A 46 2.14 7.87 13.95
N ARG A 47 2.96 8.39 14.89
CA ARG A 47 2.65 9.58 15.71
C ARG A 47 1.20 9.60 16.26
N ASN A 48 0.74 8.46 16.79
CA ASN A 48 -0.61 8.20 17.31
C ASN A 48 -1.74 8.05 16.27
N VAL A 49 -1.45 8.21 14.99
CA VAL A 49 -2.40 7.91 13.91
C VAL A 49 -2.37 6.41 13.61
N TYR A 50 -3.53 5.75 13.66
CA TYR A 50 -3.66 4.34 13.27
C TYR A 50 -3.90 4.25 11.76
N LEU A 51 -2.93 3.71 11.04
CA LEU A 51 -2.87 3.72 9.57
C LEU A 51 -3.86 2.74 8.94
N ASP A 52 -4.41 1.80 9.70
CA ASP A 52 -5.44 0.88 9.25
C ASP A 52 -6.86 1.35 9.61
N ALA A 53 -7.02 2.56 10.18
CA ALA A 53 -8.33 3.17 10.47
C ALA A 53 -8.62 4.40 9.60
N PRO A 54 -9.91 4.61 9.27
CA PRO A 54 -10.40 5.77 8.53
C PRO A 54 -10.01 7.12 9.16
N SER A 55 -9.11 7.85 8.52
CA SER A 55 -8.82 9.25 8.83
C SER A 55 -8.08 9.95 7.68
N PRO A 56 -8.22 11.29 7.53
CA PRO A 56 -7.47 12.05 6.53
C PRO A 56 -5.96 11.95 6.77
N ASP A 57 -5.54 12.02 8.03
CA ASP A 57 -4.14 11.89 8.43
C ASP A 57 -3.55 10.53 8.04
N ALA A 58 -4.30 9.43 8.23
CA ALA A 58 -3.85 8.11 7.79
C ALA A 58 -3.61 8.07 6.28
N GLN A 59 -4.54 8.60 5.45
CA GLN A 59 -4.36 8.61 4.00
C GLN A 59 -3.20 9.52 3.55
N ALA A 60 -2.99 10.65 4.23
CA ALA A 60 -1.86 11.54 3.98
C ALA A 60 -0.52 10.88 4.33
N ILE A 61 -0.40 10.25 5.51
CA ILE A 61 0.82 9.54 5.93
C ILE A 61 1.10 8.36 4.99
N LEU A 62 0.07 7.58 4.68
CA LEU A 62 0.21 6.42 3.78
C LEU A 62 0.65 6.84 2.38
N GLN A 63 0.13 7.94 1.85
CA GLN A 63 0.60 8.47 0.58
C GLN A 63 2.03 8.97 0.67
N TYR A 64 2.36 9.79 1.67
CA TYR A 64 3.71 10.30 1.83
C TYR A 64 4.73 9.15 1.87
N PHE A 65 4.46 8.10 2.65
CA PHE A 65 5.32 6.92 2.70
C PHE A 65 5.32 6.10 1.41
N ALA A 66 4.20 6.01 0.70
CA ALA A 66 4.13 5.36 -0.60
C ALA A 66 4.98 6.10 -1.65
N ASP A 67 4.93 7.43 -1.65
CA ASP A 67 5.71 8.29 -2.55
C ASP A 67 7.22 8.24 -2.22
N CYS A 68 7.57 7.98 -0.96
CA CYS A 68 8.93 7.61 -0.53
C CYS A 68 9.36 6.18 -0.91
N GLY A 69 8.52 5.42 -1.61
CA GLY A 69 8.82 4.08 -2.11
C GLY A 69 8.47 2.91 -1.17
N CYS A 70 7.69 3.14 -0.10
CA CYS A 70 7.28 2.05 0.79
C CYS A 70 6.09 1.24 0.21
N PRO A 71 6.28 -0.01 -0.26
CA PRO A 71 5.19 -0.82 -0.81
C PRO A 71 4.10 -1.16 0.22
N ILE A 72 4.44 -1.34 1.50
CA ILE A 72 3.44 -1.64 2.53
C ILE A 72 2.48 -0.47 2.71
N ALA A 73 3.01 0.76 2.72
CA ALA A 73 2.19 1.96 2.81
C ALA A 73 1.31 2.13 1.57
N ALA A 74 1.87 1.89 0.37
CA ALA A 74 1.12 1.92 -0.88
C ALA A 74 0.00 0.87 -0.94
N LEU A 75 0.22 -0.36 -0.46
CA LEU A 75 -0.83 -1.38 -0.36
C LEU A 75 -1.96 -0.96 0.61
N LYS A 76 -1.60 -0.41 1.78
CA LYS A 76 -2.58 0.10 2.75
C LYS A 76 -3.36 1.29 2.19
N LEU A 77 -2.70 2.20 1.46
CA LEU A 77 -3.36 3.30 0.77
C LEU A 77 -4.32 2.79 -0.31
N GLY A 78 -3.88 1.83 -1.12
CA GLY A 78 -4.71 1.20 -2.14
C GLY A 78 -5.98 0.61 -1.54
N LYS A 79 -5.88 -0.07 -0.39
CA LYS A 79 -7.06 -0.54 0.35
C LYS A 79 -7.93 0.61 0.87
N SER A 80 -7.36 1.65 1.49
CA SER A 80 -8.15 2.75 2.05
C SER A 80 -8.93 3.53 1.00
N LEU A 81 -8.44 3.53 -0.25
CA LEU A 81 -9.10 4.15 -1.39
C LEU A 81 -10.19 3.27 -2.02
N TYR A 82 -10.26 1.98 -1.69
CA TYR A 82 -11.21 1.07 -2.32
C TYR A 82 -12.65 1.40 -1.87
N PRO A 83 -13.56 1.75 -2.81
CA PRO A 83 -14.84 2.36 -2.43
C PRO A 83 -15.83 1.40 -1.76
N TYR A 84 -15.61 0.09 -1.86
CA TYR A 84 -16.56 -0.94 -1.44
C TYR A 84 -16.19 -1.69 -0.15
N ASP A 85 -15.02 -1.42 0.45
CA ASP A 85 -14.61 -2.07 1.72
C ASP A 85 -15.15 -1.33 2.95
N ASP A 86 -14.86 -0.03 3.06
CA ASP A 86 -15.29 0.78 4.20
C ASP A 86 -15.63 2.21 3.75
N ILE A 87 -16.90 2.58 3.90
CA ILE A 87 -17.43 3.88 3.44
C ILE A 87 -16.99 5.06 4.31
N SER A 88 -16.40 4.81 5.48
CA SER A 88 -15.96 5.86 6.39
C SER A 88 -14.61 6.46 6.02
N TRP A 89 -13.89 5.88 5.05
CA TRP A 89 -12.67 6.48 4.50
C TRP A 89 -12.97 7.83 3.82
N PRO A 90 -12.21 8.91 4.15
CA PRO A 90 -12.48 10.25 3.63
C PRO A 90 -12.37 10.36 2.11
N ILE A 91 -11.32 9.75 1.54
CA ILE A 91 -11.11 9.70 0.09
C ILE A 91 -11.25 8.27 -0.37
N ARG A 92 -12.05 8.07 -1.42
CA ARG A 92 -12.27 6.78 -2.07
C ARG A 92 -12.21 6.99 -3.58
N SER A 93 -11.48 6.12 -4.26
CA SER A 93 -11.32 6.11 -5.72
C SER A 93 -10.91 4.73 -6.18
N TYR A 94 -11.80 4.07 -6.92
CA TYR A 94 -11.53 2.74 -7.51
C TYR A 94 -10.27 2.76 -8.38
N GLU A 95 -10.09 3.80 -9.19
CA GLU A 95 -8.92 3.94 -10.07
C GLU A 95 -7.61 4.11 -9.28
N LEU A 96 -7.59 4.98 -8.27
CA LEU A 96 -6.37 5.19 -7.47
C LEU A 96 -6.08 3.95 -6.60
N SER A 97 -7.12 3.30 -6.07
CA SER A 97 -7.00 2.02 -5.37
C SER A 97 -6.29 0.98 -6.23
N PHE A 98 -6.76 0.78 -7.47
CA PHE A 98 -6.10 -0.11 -8.44
C PHE A 98 -4.64 0.27 -8.66
N ARG A 99 -4.34 1.53 -8.96
CA ARG A 99 -2.97 1.99 -9.27
C ARG A 99 -2.01 1.74 -8.10
N TYR A 100 -2.38 2.14 -6.89
CA TYR A 100 -1.53 1.94 -5.71
C TYR A 100 -1.37 0.45 -5.38
N LEU A 101 -2.43 -0.35 -5.45
CA LEU A 101 -2.33 -1.78 -5.15
C LEU A 101 -1.38 -2.49 -6.10
N PHE A 102 -1.60 -2.39 -7.41
CA PHE A 102 -0.82 -3.17 -8.38
C PHE A 102 0.61 -2.66 -8.50
N GLY A 103 0.85 -1.34 -8.44
CA GLY A 103 2.20 -0.80 -8.37
C GLY A 103 2.96 -1.28 -7.12
N ALA A 104 2.27 -1.37 -5.98
CA ALA A 104 2.87 -1.85 -4.74
C ALA A 104 3.14 -3.35 -4.74
N PHE A 105 2.28 -4.17 -5.37
CA PHE A 105 2.53 -5.60 -5.56
C PHE A 105 3.78 -5.84 -6.42
N GLU A 106 4.00 -5.06 -7.48
CA GLU A 106 5.23 -5.13 -8.28
C GLU A 106 6.47 -4.83 -7.42
N CYS A 107 6.44 -3.73 -6.67
CA CYS A 107 7.53 -3.37 -5.76
C CYS A 107 7.78 -4.47 -4.70
N LEU A 108 6.73 -5.02 -4.10
CA LEU A 108 6.84 -6.07 -3.09
C LEU A 108 7.47 -7.34 -3.67
N LEU A 109 7.05 -7.76 -4.87
CA LEU A 109 7.61 -8.92 -5.56
C LEU A 109 9.10 -8.75 -5.87
N ASN A 110 9.54 -7.54 -6.22
CA ASN A 110 10.95 -7.22 -6.45
C ASN A 110 11.77 -7.24 -5.14
N LEU A 111 11.15 -6.86 -4.01
CA LEU A 111 11.79 -6.81 -2.71
C LEU A 111 11.76 -8.14 -1.93
N LYS A 112 11.02 -9.15 -2.39
CA LYS A 112 10.84 -10.42 -1.66
C LYS A 112 12.15 -11.21 -1.45
N HIS A 113 13.18 -10.91 -2.24
CA HIS A 113 14.49 -11.55 -2.19
C HIS A 113 15.55 -10.74 -1.44
N ASP A 114 15.28 -9.46 -1.13
CA ASP A 114 16.19 -8.66 -0.32
C ASP A 114 16.09 -9.11 1.14
N THR A 115 17.19 -9.64 1.68
CA THR A 115 17.24 -10.26 3.01
C THR A 115 16.97 -9.27 4.14
N ARG A 116 17.13 -7.97 3.92
CA ARG A 116 16.90 -6.92 4.93
C ARG A 116 15.42 -6.67 5.15
N VAL A 117 14.61 -6.78 4.09
CA VAL A 117 13.18 -6.46 4.12
C VAL A 117 12.24 -7.64 3.96
N ALA A 118 12.70 -8.75 3.37
CA ALA A 118 11.91 -9.96 3.20
C ALA A 118 11.26 -10.46 4.51
N PRO A 119 11.94 -10.44 5.69
CA PRO A 119 11.28 -10.84 6.95
C PRO A 119 10.18 -9.87 7.41
N ILE A 120 10.27 -8.60 7.04
CA ILE A 120 9.26 -7.58 7.35
C ILE A 120 8.04 -7.79 6.44
N ILE A 121 8.28 -7.97 5.14
CA ILE A 121 7.24 -8.26 4.14
C ILE A 121 6.49 -9.54 4.49
N ARG A 122 7.21 -10.65 4.76
CA ARG A 122 6.56 -11.92 5.15
C ARG A 122 5.69 -11.77 6.38
N ARG A 123 6.13 -11.04 7.41
CA ARG A 123 5.29 -10.78 8.59
C ARG A 123 4.03 -10.00 8.23
N PHE A 124 4.14 -9.01 7.35
CA PHE A 124 2.99 -8.24 6.88
C PHE A 124 2.00 -9.10 6.08
N GLU A 125 2.48 -10.01 5.22
CA GLU A 125 1.64 -10.94 4.44
C GLU A 125 0.74 -11.84 5.30
N HIS A 126 1.13 -12.10 6.55
CA HIS A 126 0.35 -12.89 7.52
C HIS A 126 -0.68 -12.06 8.31
N THR A 127 -0.80 -10.75 8.04
CA THR A 127 -1.75 -9.89 8.76
C THR A 127 -3.14 -9.90 8.14
N ASN A 128 -4.18 -9.68 8.97
CA ASN A 128 -5.55 -9.49 8.48
C ASN A 128 -5.67 -8.33 7.48
N THR A 129 -4.88 -7.27 7.65
CA THR A 129 -4.81 -6.15 6.71
C THR A 129 -4.40 -6.63 5.32
N PHE A 130 -3.32 -7.42 5.24
CA PHE A 130 -2.87 -7.96 3.96
C PHE A 130 -3.89 -8.92 3.34
N GLN A 131 -4.53 -9.76 4.13
CA GLN A 131 -5.59 -10.66 3.64
C GLN A 131 -6.74 -9.89 2.99
N LYS A 132 -7.19 -8.77 3.59
CA LYS A 132 -8.18 -7.88 2.96
C LYS A 132 -7.66 -7.24 1.67
N ILE A 133 -6.40 -6.82 1.66
CA ILE A 133 -5.75 -6.25 0.47
C ILE A 133 -5.73 -7.27 -0.67
N ALA A 134 -5.35 -8.52 -0.40
CA ALA A 134 -5.34 -9.60 -1.39
C ALA A 134 -6.75 -9.91 -1.93
N LEU A 135 -7.78 -9.88 -1.08
CA LEU A 135 -9.16 -10.04 -1.51
C LEU A 135 -9.62 -8.92 -2.45
N ILE A 136 -9.32 -7.66 -2.12
CA ILE A 136 -9.61 -6.52 -3.01
C ILE A 136 -8.87 -6.67 -4.34
N ALA A 137 -7.59 -7.06 -4.30
CA ALA A 137 -6.81 -7.31 -5.50
C ALA A 137 -7.41 -8.42 -6.39
N SER A 138 -7.95 -9.49 -5.77
CA SER A 138 -8.71 -10.53 -6.48
C SER A 138 -9.89 -9.94 -7.23
N GLN A 139 -10.68 -9.09 -6.57
CA GLN A 139 -11.87 -8.48 -7.18
C GLN A 139 -11.48 -7.63 -8.38
N PHE A 140 -10.42 -6.84 -8.27
CA PHE A 140 -9.87 -6.10 -9.41
C PHE A 140 -9.45 -7.01 -10.56
N ILE A 141 -8.79 -8.13 -10.27
CA ILE A 141 -8.39 -9.12 -11.28
C ILE A 141 -9.63 -9.68 -11.98
N ASP A 142 -10.61 -10.16 -11.22
CA ASP A 142 -11.83 -10.78 -11.76
C ASP A 142 -12.64 -9.79 -12.62
N GLU A 143 -12.72 -8.52 -12.21
CA GLU A 143 -13.45 -7.47 -12.93
C GLU A 143 -12.71 -6.92 -14.16
N GLN A 144 -11.37 -6.90 -14.15
CA GLN A 144 -10.55 -6.24 -15.19
C GLN A 144 -9.82 -7.22 -16.13
N CYS A 145 -9.93 -8.54 -15.92
CA CYS A 145 -9.20 -9.58 -16.65
C CYS A 145 -9.42 -9.61 -18.18
N ILE A 146 -10.37 -8.84 -18.73
CA ILE A 146 -10.59 -8.74 -20.18
C ILE A 146 -10.05 -7.42 -20.78
N SER A 147 -9.76 -6.38 -19.97
CA SER A 147 -9.41 -5.04 -20.50
C SER A 147 -8.01 -4.52 -20.13
N LYS A 148 -7.37 -5.05 -19.08
CA LYS A 148 -6.03 -4.61 -18.64
C LYS A 148 -5.10 -5.82 -18.49
N GLN A 149 -3.98 -5.80 -19.21
CA GLN A 149 -2.93 -6.82 -19.16
C GLN A 149 -2.22 -6.81 -17.79
N ILE A 150 -2.85 -7.37 -16.76
CA ILE A 150 -2.24 -7.52 -15.43
C ILE A 150 -1.08 -8.52 -15.52
N CYS A 151 0.04 -8.18 -14.91
CA CYS A 151 1.25 -9.01 -14.84
C CYS A 151 0.95 -10.41 -14.26
N PRO A 152 1.32 -11.52 -14.95
CA PRO A 152 1.05 -12.89 -14.51
C PRO A 152 1.61 -13.24 -13.13
N GLU A 153 2.74 -12.65 -12.76
CA GLU A 153 3.40 -12.85 -11.46
C GLU A 153 2.55 -12.28 -10.32
N ILE A 154 1.93 -11.10 -10.53
CA ILE A 154 1.00 -10.51 -9.57
C ILE A 154 -0.25 -11.38 -9.46
N LEU A 155 -0.80 -11.82 -10.59
CA LEU A 155 -1.95 -12.75 -10.63
C LEU A 155 -1.65 -14.02 -9.80
N SER A 156 -0.50 -14.64 -10.02
CA SER A 156 -0.10 -15.86 -9.30
C SER A 156 0.07 -15.58 -7.81
N TYR A 157 0.74 -14.47 -7.47
CA TYR A 157 0.97 -14.06 -6.08
C TYR A 157 -0.34 -13.81 -5.33
N VAL A 158 -1.24 -12.98 -5.86
CA VAL A 158 -2.54 -12.70 -5.25
C VAL A 158 -3.36 -13.98 -5.04
N ASN A 159 -3.42 -14.85 -6.04
CA ASN A 159 -4.15 -16.12 -5.96
C ASN A 159 -3.62 -17.09 -4.89
N GLN A 160 -2.30 -17.12 -4.67
CA GLN A 160 -1.70 -17.94 -3.60
C GLN A 160 -2.15 -17.49 -2.21
N HIS A 161 -2.29 -16.18 -2.01
CA HIS A 161 -2.66 -15.61 -0.72
C HIS A 161 -4.16 -15.68 -0.41
N ILE A 162 -5.03 -15.84 -1.42
CA ILE A 162 -6.48 -16.04 -1.22
C ILE A 162 -6.80 -17.50 -0.88
N ARG A 163 -5.99 -18.45 -1.35
CA ARG A 163 -6.22 -19.90 -1.21
C ARG A 163 -5.68 -20.49 0.10
N MET A 164 -5.06 -19.71 0.99
CA MET A 164 -4.61 -20.23 2.28
C MET A 164 -5.82 -20.52 3.18
N PRO A 165 -6.03 -21.78 3.63
CA PRO A 165 -7.10 -22.11 4.56
C PRO A 165 -6.89 -21.33 5.85
N ARG A 166 -7.98 -20.78 6.40
CA ARG A 166 -8.00 -20.33 7.79
C ARG A 166 -7.72 -21.56 8.66
N THR A 167 -6.49 -21.75 9.12
CA THR A 167 -6.24 -22.63 10.26
C THR A 167 -6.94 -21.98 11.47
N PRO A 168 -7.95 -22.63 12.06
CA PRO A 168 -8.52 -22.13 13.31
C PRO A 168 -7.47 -22.26 14.42
N GLN A 169 -7.23 -21.16 15.14
CA GLN A 169 -6.68 -21.22 16.50
C GLN A 169 -7.78 -21.58 17.47
#